data_AF-A0A2I5KCD6-F1
#
_entry.id   AF-A0A2I5KCD6-F1
#
_cell.length_a   1.000
_cell.length_b   1.000
_cell.length_c   1.000
_cell.angle_alpha   90.00
_cell.angle_beta   90.00
_cell.angle_gamma   90.00
#
_symmetry.space_group_name_H-M   'P 1'
#
loop_
_entity.id
_entity.type
_entity.pdbx_description
1 polymer ?
#
loop_
_entity_poly.entity_id
_entity_poly.type
_entity_poly.pdbx_seq_one_letter_code
_entity_poly.pdbx_strand_id
1 'polypeptide(L)'
;MDLSKAQPKEQAKIAKKYFIAGCFCMPLMWLVGVLWFIKPALITKDPSPDPMLKRWLFACGIGLVASSIVFVCWNIIFQSLRESFGVTGESLTAVFPRGRF
;
A
#
# COMPACT_ATOMS: atom_id res chain seq x y z
N MET A 1 13.10 -8.88 -13.69
CA MET A 1 12.31 -9.99 -14.25
C MET A 1 11.16 -9.39 -15.05
N ASP A 2 11.01 -9.80 -16.31
CA ASP A 2 10.01 -9.26 -17.21
C ASP A 2 8.67 -9.99 -17.00
N LEU A 3 7.83 -9.46 -16.09
CA LEU A 3 6.59 -10.11 -15.65
C LEU A 3 5.52 -10.20 -16.75
N SER A 4 5.65 -9.40 -17.80
CA SER A 4 4.79 -9.43 -18.98
C SER A 4 4.88 -10.74 -19.77
N LYS A 5 5.97 -11.51 -19.60
CA LYS A 5 6.18 -12.81 -20.25
C LYS A 5 5.80 -14.01 -19.37
N ALA A 6 5.41 -13.78 -18.12
CA ALA A 6 5.04 -14.85 -17.20
C ALA A 6 3.64 -15.40 -17.54
N GLN A 7 3.43 -16.71 -17.36
CA GLN A 7 2.10 -17.31 -17.51
C GLN A 7 1.09 -16.67 -16.54
N PRO A 8 -0.20 -16.56 -16.92
CA PRO A 8 -1.23 -15.90 -16.11
C PRO A 8 -1.32 -16.42 -14.67
N LYS A 9 -1.16 -17.74 -14.48
CA LYS A 9 -1.17 -18.39 -13.16
C LYS A 9 0.02 -17.98 -12.27
N GLU A 10 1.18 -17.77 -12.87
CA GLU A 10 2.38 -17.31 -12.14
C GLU A 10 2.24 -15.83 -11.75
N GLN A 11 1.65 -15.00 -12.60
CA GLN A 11 1.32 -13.62 -12.25
C GLN A 11 0.38 -13.55 -11.04
N ALA A 12 -0.63 -14.42 -10.96
CA ALA A 12 -1.54 -14.50 -9.81
C ALA A 12 -0.82 -14.94 -8.51
N LYS A 13 0.10 -15.90 -8.58
CA LYS A 13 0.92 -16.29 -7.42
C LYS A 13 1.80 -15.15 -6.93
N ILE A 14 2.38 -14.37 -7.84
CA ILE A 14 3.23 -13.24 -7.49
C ILE A 14 2.38 -12.14 -6.86
N ALA A 15 1.23 -11.79 -7.44
CA ALA A 15 0.30 -10.83 -6.84
C ALA A 15 -0.11 -11.22 -5.41
N LYS A 16 -0.36 -12.51 -5.15
CA LYS A 16 -0.62 -13.02 -3.79
C LYS A 16 0.56 -12.80 -2.83
N LYS A 17 1.80 -13.00 -3.27
CA LYS A 17 2.99 -12.74 -2.45
C LYS A 17 3.13 -11.26 -2.12
N TYR A 18 2.89 -10.37 -3.08
CA TYR A 18 2.87 -8.92 -2.86
C TYR A 18 1.79 -8.51 -1.86
N PHE A 19 0.61 -9.13 -1.92
CA PHE A 19 -0.45 -8.88 -0.94
C PHE A 19 -0.03 -9.27 0.49
N ILE A 20 0.53 -10.48 0.67
CA ILE A 20 1.00 -10.98 1.97
C ILE A 20 2.16 -10.11 2.49
N ALA A 21 3.09 -9.73 1.63
CA ALA A 21 4.19 -8.85 1.99
C ALA A 21 3.69 -7.47 2.47
N GLY A 22 2.65 -6.92 1.82
CA GLY A 22 2.04 -5.66 2.25
C GLY A 22 1.37 -5.74 3.63
N CYS A 23 0.80 -6.89 4.00
CA CYS A 23 0.28 -7.11 5.36
C CYS A 23 1.35 -7.03 6.46
N PHE A 24 2.64 -7.12 6.12
CA PHE A 24 3.75 -7.01 7.07
C PHE A 24 4.14 -5.54 7.33
N CYS A 25 3.15 -4.64 7.45
CA CYS A 25 3.31 -3.19 7.62
C CYS A 25 4.09 -2.48 6.50
N MET A 26 4.09 -3.03 5.28
CA MET A 26 4.70 -2.40 4.11
C MET A 26 3.62 -1.97 3.11
N PRO A 27 2.86 -0.89 3.37
CA PRO A 27 1.79 -0.46 2.45
C PRO A 27 2.30 -0.11 1.05
N LEU A 28 3.58 0.30 0.93
CA LEU A 28 4.24 0.55 -0.35
C LEU A 28 4.34 -0.72 -1.23
N MET A 29 4.38 -1.93 -0.66
CA MET A 29 4.35 -3.18 -1.43
C MET A 29 3.03 -3.35 -2.18
N TRP A 30 1.90 -2.97 -1.59
CA TRP A 30 0.62 -2.99 -2.29
C TRP A 30 0.59 -1.99 -3.45
N LEU A 31 1.20 -0.82 -3.29
CA LEU A 31 1.31 0.17 -4.37
C LEU A 31 2.11 -0.37 -5.56
N VAL A 32 3.28 -0.96 -5.31
CA VAL A 32 4.10 -1.59 -6.35
C VAL A 32 3.32 -2.74 -7.02
N GLY A 33 2.65 -3.59 -6.23
CA GLY A 33 1.79 -4.65 -6.75
C GLY A 33 0.70 -4.09 -7.67
N VAL A 34 -0.01 -3.04 -7.26
CA VAL A 34 -1.06 -2.43 -8.08
C VAL A 34 -0.48 -1.84 -9.37
N LEU A 35 0.55 -1.00 -9.30
CA LEU A 35 1.13 -0.36 -10.48
C LEU A 35 1.69 -1.37 -11.49
N TRP A 36 2.21 -2.50 -11.02
CA TRP A 36 2.77 -3.51 -11.91
C TRP A 36 1.71 -4.41 -12.54
N PHE A 37 0.71 -4.82 -11.76
CA PHE A 37 -0.34 -5.74 -12.22
C PHE A 37 -1.54 -5.03 -12.88
N ILE A 38 -1.69 -3.71 -12.76
CA ILE A 38 -2.78 -2.96 -13.40
C ILE A 38 -2.71 -3.01 -14.94
N LYS A 39 -1.49 -2.93 -15.51
CA LYS A 39 -1.29 -3.03 -16.96
C LYS A 39 -1.73 -4.40 -17.52
N PRO A 40 -1.21 -5.54 -17.03
CA PRO A 40 -1.64 -6.84 -17.53
C PRO A 40 -3.10 -7.19 -17.17
N ALA A 41 -3.65 -6.66 -16.07
CA ALA A 41 -5.01 -6.99 -15.65
C ALA A 41 -6.12 -6.16 -16.35
N LEU A 42 -5.84 -4.91 -16.76
CA LEU A 42 -6.83 -4.00 -17.35
C LEU A 42 -6.51 -3.55 -18.78
N ILE A 43 -5.23 -3.44 -19.16
CA ILE A 43 -4.82 -2.84 -20.44
C ILE A 43 -4.50 -3.93 -21.48
N THR A 44 -3.94 -5.06 -21.07
CA THR A 44 -3.66 -6.15 -22.02
C THR A 44 -4.96 -6.84 -22.44
N LYS A 45 -5.27 -6.76 -23.73
CA LYS A 45 -6.44 -7.34 -24.40
C LYS A 45 -6.26 -8.85 -24.64
N ASP A 46 -5.72 -9.57 -23.66
CA ASP A 46 -5.67 -11.03 -23.73
C ASP A 46 -7.10 -11.59 -23.59
N PRO A 47 -7.49 -12.61 -24.36
CA PRO A 47 -8.88 -13.09 -24.41
C PRO A 47 -9.36 -13.77 -23.13
N SER A 48 -8.50 -13.94 -22.11
CA SER A 48 -8.87 -14.53 -20.82
C SER A 48 -7.95 -14.06 -19.68
N PRO A 49 -8.13 -12.84 -19.15
CA PRO A 49 -7.43 -12.43 -17.94
C PRO A 49 -7.84 -13.33 -16.77
N ASP A 50 -6.87 -13.90 -16.06
CA ASP A 50 -7.11 -14.79 -14.93
C ASP A 50 -7.95 -14.06 -13.87
N PRO A 51 -9.17 -14.52 -13.54
CA PRO A 51 -10.04 -13.86 -12.55
C PRO A 51 -9.37 -13.77 -11.17
N MET A 52 -8.44 -14.67 -10.86
CA MET A 52 -7.68 -14.68 -9.62
C MET A 52 -6.72 -13.49 -9.54
N LEU A 53 -6.10 -13.09 -10.65
CA LEU A 53 -5.22 -11.91 -10.70
C LEU A 53 -5.99 -10.63 -10.37
N LYS A 54 -7.18 -10.45 -10.98
CA LYS A 54 -8.04 -9.28 -10.71
C LYS A 54 -8.44 -9.21 -9.25
N ARG A 55 -8.81 -10.35 -8.64
CA ARG A 55 -9.16 -10.41 -7.21
C ARG A 55 -8.02 -9.96 -6.30
N TRP A 56 -6.80 -10.45 -6.54
CA TRP A 56 -5.63 -10.03 -5.76
C TRP A 56 -5.23 -8.58 -6.01
N LEU A 57 -5.39 -8.08 -7.24
CA LEU A 57 -5.18 -6.67 -7.57
C LEU A 57 -6.13 -5.77 -6.77
N PHE A 58 -7.43 -6.10 -6.74
CA PHE A 58 -8.41 -5.37 -5.93
C PHE A 58 -8.11 -5.46 -4.43
N ALA A 59 -7.71 -6.64 -3.93
CA ALA A 59 -7.32 -6.79 -2.53
C ALA A 59 -6.12 -5.91 -2.15
N CYS A 60 -5.08 -5.86 -2.98
CA CYS A 60 -3.95 -4.93 -2.81
C CYS A 60 -4.41 -3.46 -2.85
N GLY A 61 -5.32 -3.10 -3.77
CA GLY A 61 -5.88 -1.76 -3.86
C GLY A 61 -6.62 -1.33 -2.59
N ILE A 62 -7.46 -2.21 -2.04
CA ILE A 62 -8.17 -1.97 -0.78
C ILE A 62 -7.18 -1.82 0.39
N GLY A 63 -6.19 -2.71 0.47
CA GLY A 63 -5.15 -2.64 1.50
C GLY A 63 -4.37 -1.32 1.45
N LEU A 64 -4.02 -0.87 0.24
CA LEU A 64 -3.34 0.41 0.03
C LEU A 64 -4.19 1.60 0.50
N VAL A 65 -5.47 1.64 0.12
CA VAL A 65 -6.38 2.72 0.51
C VAL A 65 -6.60 2.73 2.03
N ALA A 66 -6.90 1.57 2.62
CA ALA A 66 -7.10 1.44 4.05
C ALA A 66 -5.88 1.93 4.84
N SER A 67 -4.69 1.54 4.41
CA SER A 67 -3.45 1.91 5.10
C SER A 67 -3.08 3.37 4.90
N SER A 68 -3.40 3.94 3.74
CA SER A 68 -3.26 5.37 3.49
C SER A 68 -4.18 6.17 4.41
N ILE A 69 -5.43 5.74 4.60
CA ILE A 69 -6.37 6.37 5.53
C ILE A 69 -5.83 6.31 6.96
N VAL A 70 -5.40 5.13 7.42
CA VAL A 70 -4.81 4.98 8.77
C VAL A 70 -3.62 5.92 8.95
N PHE A 71 -2.71 6.00 7.97
CA PHE A 71 -1.53 6.86 8.05
C PHE A 71 -1.90 8.35 8.05
N VAL A 72 -2.83 8.77 7.21
CA VAL A 72 -3.30 10.17 7.16
C VAL A 72 -4.02 10.55 8.45
N CYS A 73 -4.94 9.71 8.93
CA CYS A 73 -5.63 9.93 10.19
C CYS A 73 -4.65 10.03 11.36
N TRP A 74 -3.65 9.14 11.43
CA TRP A 74 -2.61 9.21 12.45
C TRP A 74 -1.84 10.53 12.39
N ASN A 75 -1.46 11.00 11.19
CA ASN A 75 -0.79 12.29 11.03
C ASN A 75 -1.67 13.46 11.48
N ILE A 76 -2.96 13.46 11.14
CA ILE A 76 -3.89 14.52 11.56
C ILE A 76 -4.01 14.53 13.09
N ILE A 77 -4.26 13.37 13.71
CA ILE A 77 -4.36 13.24 15.16
C ILE A 77 -3.07 13.71 15.82
N PHE A 78 -1.92 13.22 15.36
CA PHE A 78 -0.63 13.57 15.94
C PHE A 78 -0.30 15.05 15.80
N GLN A 79 -0.62 15.68 14.66
CA GLN A 79 -0.37 17.11 14.46
C GLN A 79 -1.36 17.99 15.22
N SER A 80 -2.64 17.64 15.29
CA SER A 80 -3.66 18.44 15.97
C SER A 80 -3.62 18.32 17.50
N LEU A 81 -3.24 17.14 18.02
CA LEU A 81 -3.24 16.86 19.45
C LEU A 81 -1.82 16.79 20.03
N ARG A 82 -0.78 17.13 19.25
CA ARG A 82 0.62 17.04 19.70
C ARG A 82 0.85 17.72 21.04
N GLU A 83 0.29 18.92 21.18
CA GLU A 83 0.44 19.77 22.38
C GLU A 83 -0.34 19.21 23.57
N SER A 84 -1.49 18.55 23.33
CA SER A 84 -2.29 17.96 24.40
C SER A 84 -1.72 16.64 24.93
N PHE A 85 -0.87 15.96 24.16
CA PHE A 85 -0.16 14.75 24.60
C PHE A 85 1.00 15.02 25.57
N GLY A 86 1.40 16.28 25.78
CA GLY A 86 2.47 16.66 26.72
C GLY A 86 3.77 15.88 26.49
N VAL A 87 4.32 15.30 27.56
CA VAL A 87 5.59 14.54 27.56
C VAL A 87 5.58 13.35 26.58
N THR A 88 4.42 12.72 26.39
CA THR A 88 4.26 11.62 25.44
C THR A 88 4.35 12.11 23.99
N GLY A 89 3.77 13.28 23.70
CA GLY A 89 3.85 13.92 22.39
C GLY A 89 5.28 14.35 22.04
N GLU A 90 6.03 14.86 23.01
CA GLU A 90 7.45 15.20 22.84
C GLU A 90 8.32 13.96 22.60
N SER A 91 8.07 12.87 23.34
CA SER A 91 8.82 11.62 23.19
C SER A 91 8.58 10.93 21.83
N LEU A 92 7.37 11.06 21.28
CA LEU A 92 7.01 10.56 19.96
C LEU A 92 7.46 11.49 18.81
N THR A 93 7.85 12.73 19.12
CA THR A 93 8.27 13.71 18.11
C THR A 93 9.70 13.42 17.66
N ALA A 94 9.85 12.89 16.46
CA ALA A 94 11.17 12.68 15.86
C ALA A 94 11.82 13.99 15.35
N VAL A 95 11.01 14.95 14.89
CA VAL A 95 11.49 16.22 14.34
C VAL A 95 10.78 17.39 15.02
N PHE A 96 11.54 18.16 15.79
CA PHE A 96 11.04 19.37 16.43
C PHE A 96 11.07 20.54 15.44
N PRO A 97 9.95 21.26 15.24
CA PRO A 97 9.96 22.49 14.46
C PRO A 97 10.77 23.55 15.21
N ARG A 98 11.97 23.88 14.71
CA ARG A 98 12.79 24.98 15.24
C ARG A 98 12.20 26.31 14.74
N GLY A 99 11.24 26.87 15.46
CA GLY A 99 10.68 28.18 15.11
C GLY A 99 9.33 28.54 15.72
N ARG A 100 8.65 27.61 16.39
CA ARG A 100 7.49 27.91 17.23
C ARG A 100 7.86 27.55 18.67
N PHE A 101 7.96 28.61 19.48
CA PHE A 101 8.06 28.53 20.95
C PHE A 101 6.66 28.34 21.52
#